data_AF-A0A8J5H0U9-F1
#
_entry.id   AF-A0A8J5H0U9-F1
#
_cell.length_a   1.000
_cell.length_b   1.000
_cell.length_c   1.000
_cell.angle_alpha   90.00
_cell.angle_beta   90.00
_cell.angle_gamma   90.00
#
_symmetry.space_group_name_H-M   'P 1'
#
loop_
_entity.id
_entity.type
_entity.pdbx_description
1 polymer ?
#
loop_
_entity_poly.entity_id
_entity_poly.type
_entity_poly.pdbx_seq_one_letter_code
_entity_poly.pdbx_strand_id
1 'polypeptide(L)'
;MANFLLAFLLLLLLLRLEHCYGEPMASYEQSSMLISAGGQHKRHRRLGLLFPEWVAAADRKLLADSDVNPDLVVAQDGSGDYRSIVEAVAAVPKERGGSTTRFVIYVKAGVYKEYVEIPSSMENLMMTGDGRDATVVTGNRSVKDGYRTFQTPTFGVSGNGFIARDMTFQNTAGPEKEQAVALLSQSNQSVFYRCSFKGYQDTLYVHSQTQFYRNCDVYGTIDFIFGNATVVFQNCNLCVRRPMSGQKNTVTAQGRNSSDQTTGISIHNSVVAAASDLAPVQGLFKTYLGRPWGNYSRTVVMKTELGDLIDPAGWLEWDDRPAPDTLYYGEFMNTGVGADTSRRVTWPGYHVINNSSEAEKFTVGSFLSGDSWIPATGVPFTSGL
;
A
#
# COMPACT_ATOMS: atom_id res chain seq x y z
N MET A 1 -3.18 26.86 -23.05
CA MET A 1 -2.40 25.76 -22.44
C MET A 1 -2.54 25.70 -20.92
N ALA A 2 -2.44 26.82 -20.18
CA ALA A 2 -2.58 26.82 -18.71
C ALA A 2 -3.91 26.23 -18.17
N ASN A 3 -5.05 26.54 -18.78
CA ASN A 3 -6.35 25.98 -18.36
C ASN A 3 -6.50 24.47 -18.58
N PHE A 4 -5.83 23.93 -19.61
CA PHE A 4 -5.84 22.48 -19.87
C PHE A 4 -4.97 21.73 -18.85
N LEU A 5 -3.81 22.28 -18.50
CA LEU A 5 -2.93 21.70 -17.49
C LEU A 5 -3.60 21.73 -16.10
N LEU A 6 -4.26 22.83 -15.75
CA LEU A 6 -5.01 22.95 -14.49
C LEU A 6 -6.19 21.98 -14.43
N ALA A 7 -6.97 21.86 -15.51
CA ALA A 7 -8.07 20.90 -15.57
C ALA A 7 -7.59 19.44 -15.49
N PHE A 8 -6.45 19.12 -16.12
CA PHE A 8 -5.85 17.78 -16.05
C PHE A 8 -5.31 17.45 -14.66
N LEU A 9 -4.65 18.41 -13.99
CA LEU A 9 -4.20 18.26 -12.61
C LEU A 9 -5.40 18.11 -11.65
N LEU A 10 -6.48 18.88 -11.86
CA LEU A 10 -7.70 18.77 -11.08
C LEU A 10 -8.39 17.41 -11.29
N LEU A 11 -8.43 16.90 -12.52
CA LEU A 11 -8.97 15.58 -12.83
C LEU A 11 -8.13 14.46 -12.21
N LEU A 12 -6.81 14.55 -12.27
CA LEU A 12 -5.91 13.61 -11.60
C LEU A 12 -6.11 13.63 -10.09
N LEU A 13 -6.32 14.81 -9.50
CA LEU A 13 -6.63 14.94 -8.09
C LEU A 13 -7.99 14.31 -7.74
N LEU A 14 -9.03 14.62 -8.51
CA LEU A 14 -10.36 14.05 -8.32
C LEU A 14 -10.33 12.52 -8.43
N LEU A 15 -9.64 11.97 -9.42
CA LEU A 15 -9.45 10.53 -9.56
C LEU A 15 -8.71 9.93 -8.34
N ARG A 16 -7.72 10.62 -7.77
CA ARG A 16 -7.02 10.14 -6.56
C ARG A 16 -7.90 10.21 -5.31
N LEU A 17 -8.68 11.28 -5.16
CA LEU A 17 -9.63 11.43 -4.06
C LEU A 17 -10.75 10.38 -4.15
N GLU A 18 -11.23 10.05 -5.35
CA GLU A 18 -12.21 8.98 -5.58
C GLU A 18 -11.76 7.64 -4.99
N HIS A 19 -10.46 7.34 -4.93
CA HIS A 19 -9.99 6.11 -4.29
C HIS A 19 -10.26 6.11 -2.79
N CYS A 20 -9.99 7.21 -2.08
CA CYS A 20 -10.30 7.29 -0.66
C CYS A 20 -11.82 7.42 -0.38
N TYR A 21 -12.58 8.10 -1.25
CA TYR A 21 -14.02 8.31 -1.06
C TYR A 21 -14.92 7.18 -1.58
N GLY A 22 -14.44 6.32 -2.48
CA GLY A 22 -15.29 5.41 -3.26
C GLY A 22 -15.62 4.06 -2.61
N GLU A 23 -14.90 3.63 -1.56
CA GLU A 23 -14.96 2.23 -1.11
C GLU A 23 -15.32 2.10 0.39
N PRO A 24 -16.59 1.83 0.76
CA PRO A 24 -16.88 1.20 2.05
C PRO A 24 -16.40 -0.25 2.01
N MET A 25 -15.78 -0.75 3.08
CA MET A 25 -15.55 -2.20 3.23
C MET A 25 -16.89 -2.92 3.27
N ALA A 26 -17.36 -3.42 2.12
CA ALA A 26 -18.52 -4.29 2.07
C ALA A 26 -18.17 -5.61 2.77
N SER A 27 -18.99 -6.00 3.76
CA SER A 27 -19.04 -7.39 4.21
C SER A 27 -19.51 -8.24 3.02
N TYR A 28 -18.59 -8.98 2.40
CA TYR A 28 -18.95 -9.98 1.40
C TYR A 28 -19.66 -11.15 2.11
N GLU A 29 -20.93 -10.97 2.47
CA GLU A 29 -21.84 -12.08 2.77
C GLU A 29 -22.36 -12.68 1.45
N GLN A 30 -22.34 -14.00 1.41
CA GLN A 30 -22.59 -14.84 0.25
C GLN A 30 -23.94 -14.54 -0.42
N SER A 31 -23.92 -14.18 -1.70
CA SER A 31 -25.06 -14.41 -2.59
C SER A 31 -24.72 -15.54 -3.55
N SER A 32 -25.10 -16.76 -3.16
CA SER A 32 -25.17 -17.91 -4.05
C SER A 32 -26.48 -17.84 -4.84
N MET A 33 -26.41 -17.48 -6.13
CA MET A 33 -27.52 -17.74 -7.04
C MET A 33 -27.36 -19.12 -7.67
N LEU A 34 -28.25 -20.02 -7.24
CA LEU A 34 -28.59 -21.26 -7.92
C LEU A 34 -29.10 -20.96 -9.34
N ILE A 35 -28.49 -21.55 -10.37
CA ILE A 35 -29.10 -21.66 -11.70
C ILE A 35 -29.31 -23.14 -12.01
N SER A 36 -30.59 -23.46 -12.18
CA SER A 36 -31.16 -24.76 -12.56
C SER A 36 -30.68 -25.22 -13.93
N ALA A 37 -30.46 -26.53 -14.06
CA ALA A 37 -30.19 -27.22 -15.31
C ALA A 37 -31.41 -27.26 -16.25
N GLY A 38 -31.18 -27.03 -17.53
CA GLY A 38 -32.08 -27.26 -18.66
C GLY A 38 -31.26 -27.29 -19.95
N GLY A 39 -31.33 -28.38 -20.70
CA GLY A 39 -30.28 -28.78 -21.66
C GLY A 39 -30.43 -28.34 -23.12
N GLN A 40 -29.44 -28.85 -23.88
CA GLN A 40 -29.24 -28.95 -25.34
C GLN A 40 -28.41 -27.88 -26.08
N HIS A 41 -27.17 -28.31 -26.34
CA HIS A 41 -26.24 -28.01 -27.44
C HIS A 41 -26.52 -26.85 -28.40
N LYS A 42 -25.59 -25.86 -28.40
CA LYS A 42 -24.97 -25.30 -29.62
C LYS A 42 -23.62 -24.64 -29.27
N ARG A 43 -22.62 -24.86 -30.14
CA ARG A 43 -21.22 -24.41 -30.05
C ARG A 43 -21.09 -22.88 -30.22
N HIS A 44 -20.12 -22.33 -29.47
CA HIS A 44 -19.40 -21.04 -29.62
C HIS A 44 -20.16 -19.71 -29.42
N ARG A 45 -19.87 -19.04 -28.29
CA ARG A 45 -19.04 -17.81 -28.21
C ARG A 45 -19.05 -17.29 -26.76
N ARG A 46 -17.85 -17.11 -26.16
CA ARG A 46 -17.68 -16.41 -24.88
C ARG A 46 -18.15 -14.97 -25.06
N LEU A 47 -19.09 -14.51 -24.24
CA LEU A 47 -19.37 -13.08 -24.09
C LEU A 47 -18.16 -12.44 -23.38
N GLY A 48 -17.29 -11.82 -24.16
CA GLY A 48 -16.26 -10.92 -23.65
C GLY A 48 -16.89 -9.58 -23.25
N LEU A 49 -16.26 -8.93 -22.28
CA LEU A 49 -16.45 -7.52 -21.93
C LEU A 49 -16.61 -6.68 -23.21
N LEU A 50 -17.75 -5.99 -23.34
CA LEU A 50 -18.04 -5.12 -24.47
C LEU A 50 -17.21 -3.84 -24.33
N PHE A 51 -16.05 -3.81 -24.99
CA PHE A 51 -15.30 -2.58 -25.22
C PHE A 51 -16.00 -1.75 -26.30
N PRO A 52 -16.09 -0.41 -26.13
CA PRO A 52 -16.62 0.50 -27.15
C PRO A 52 -15.94 0.32 -28.51
N GLU A 53 -16.70 0.44 -29.60
CA GLU A 53 -16.21 0.18 -30.97
C GLU A 53 -15.02 1.06 -31.39
N TRP A 54 -14.84 2.22 -30.75
CA TRP A 54 -13.74 3.14 -31.05
C TRP A 54 -12.37 2.68 -30.53
N VAL A 55 -12.32 1.65 -29.68
CA VAL A 55 -11.05 1.07 -29.22
C VAL A 55 -10.60 -0.01 -30.21
N ALA A 56 -9.47 0.20 -30.89
CA ALA A 56 -8.97 -0.75 -31.88
C ALA A 56 -8.63 -2.10 -31.23
N ALA A 57 -8.75 -3.20 -31.98
CA ALA A 57 -8.48 -4.54 -31.44
C ALA A 57 -7.02 -4.74 -30.95
N ALA A 58 -6.07 -4.01 -31.54
CA ALA A 58 -4.68 -3.95 -31.08
C ALA A 58 -4.57 -3.20 -29.74
N ASP A 59 -5.31 -2.11 -29.56
CA ASP A 59 -5.35 -1.34 -28.31
C ASP A 59 -6.06 -2.11 -27.19
N ARG A 60 -7.06 -2.96 -27.51
CA ARG A 60 -7.66 -3.89 -26.53
C ARG A 60 -6.69 -4.96 -26.05
N LYS A 61 -5.72 -5.32 -26.89
CA LYS A 61 -4.65 -6.27 -26.54
C LYS A 61 -3.58 -5.59 -25.68
N LEU A 62 -3.26 -4.33 -25.97
CA LEU A 62 -2.42 -3.44 -25.15
C LEU A 62 -3.04 -3.06 -23.80
N LEU A 63 -4.38 -2.96 -23.71
CA LEU A 63 -5.11 -2.76 -22.46
C LEU A 63 -5.28 -4.06 -21.64
N ALA A 64 -4.93 -5.20 -22.23
CA ALA A 64 -4.88 -6.51 -21.60
C ALA A 64 -3.44 -6.99 -21.31
N ASP A 65 -2.42 -6.12 -21.47
CA ASP A 65 -1.02 -6.45 -21.22
C ASP A 65 -0.69 -6.49 -19.72
N SER A 66 -0.89 -7.66 -19.12
CA SER A 66 0.15 -8.17 -18.24
C SER A 66 1.27 -8.73 -19.13
N ASP A 67 2.24 -7.89 -19.46
CA ASP A 67 3.44 -8.16 -20.28
C ASP A 67 4.41 -9.19 -19.62
N VAL A 68 3.89 -10.05 -18.74
CA VAL A 68 4.64 -11.01 -17.93
C VAL A 68 3.99 -12.38 -18.10
N ASN A 69 4.70 -13.33 -18.71
CA ASN A 69 4.26 -14.72 -18.80
C ASN A 69 4.30 -15.34 -17.39
N PRO A 70 3.19 -15.89 -16.87
CA PRO A 70 3.19 -16.53 -15.57
C PRO A 70 3.85 -17.91 -15.61
N ASP A 71 4.59 -18.25 -14.56
CA ASP A 71 5.11 -19.60 -14.32
C ASP A 71 4.05 -20.50 -13.66
N LEU A 72 3.23 -19.91 -12.78
CA LEU A 72 2.07 -20.56 -12.16
C LEU A 72 0.84 -19.67 -12.19
N VAL A 73 -0.33 -20.30 -12.32
CA VAL A 73 -1.64 -19.65 -12.27
C VAL A 73 -2.44 -20.17 -11.08
N VAL A 74 -2.95 -19.26 -10.27
CA VAL A 74 -3.89 -19.56 -9.18
C VAL A 74 -5.28 -19.13 -9.59
N ALA A 75 -6.26 -20.03 -9.47
CA ALA A 75 -7.66 -19.72 -9.74
C ALA A 75 -8.60 -20.61 -8.90
N GLN A 76 -9.46 -19.99 -8.08
CA GLN A 76 -10.43 -20.71 -7.23
C GLN A 76 -11.45 -21.54 -8.03
N ASP A 77 -11.73 -21.15 -9.27
CA ASP A 77 -12.65 -21.85 -10.19
C ASP A 77 -12.05 -23.12 -10.82
N GLY A 78 -10.77 -23.41 -10.56
CA GLY A 78 -10.04 -24.56 -11.10
C GLY A 78 -9.51 -24.35 -12.52
N SER A 79 -9.53 -23.14 -13.05
CA SER A 79 -8.98 -22.80 -14.37
C SER A 79 -7.47 -22.45 -14.36
N GLY A 80 -6.79 -22.66 -13.23
CA GLY A 80 -5.35 -22.49 -13.04
C GLY A 80 -4.69 -23.77 -12.54
N ASP A 81 -3.39 -23.70 -12.26
CA ASP A 81 -2.58 -24.83 -11.77
C ASP A 81 -2.90 -25.16 -10.30
N TYR A 82 -3.21 -24.14 -9.51
CA TYR A 82 -3.56 -24.25 -8.09
C TYR A 82 -4.85 -23.50 -7.77
N ARG A 83 -5.54 -23.90 -6.69
CA ARG A 83 -6.78 -23.24 -6.22
C ARG A 83 -6.54 -22.24 -5.10
N SER A 84 -5.37 -22.29 -4.46
CA SER A 84 -4.96 -21.38 -3.38
C SER A 84 -3.57 -20.82 -3.63
N ILE A 85 -3.30 -19.65 -3.06
CA ILE A 85 -1.98 -19.00 -3.15
C ILE A 85 -0.97 -19.79 -2.32
N VAL A 86 -1.37 -20.30 -1.14
CA VAL A 86 -0.49 -21.11 -0.29
C VAL A 86 0.02 -22.36 -1.01
N GLU A 87 -0.84 -23.08 -1.76
CA GLU A 87 -0.40 -24.24 -2.54
C GLU A 87 0.58 -23.86 -3.65
N ALA A 88 0.30 -22.78 -4.39
CA ALA A 88 1.20 -22.30 -5.44
C ALA A 88 2.57 -21.90 -4.88
N VAL A 89 2.60 -21.16 -3.76
CA VAL A 89 3.83 -20.78 -3.06
C VAL A 89 4.59 -22.04 -2.61
N ALA A 90 3.92 -23.03 -2.04
CA ALA A 90 4.55 -24.29 -1.62
C ALA A 90 5.17 -25.08 -2.80
N ALA A 91 4.62 -24.93 -4.01
CA ALA A 91 5.13 -25.59 -5.21
C ALA A 91 6.36 -24.90 -5.83
N VAL A 92 6.54 -23.59 -5.61
CA VAL A 92 7.62 -22.78 -6.23
C VAL A 92 8.99 -23.45 -6.20
N PRO A 93 9.51 -23.99 -5.07
CA PRO A 93 10.85 -24.57 -5.03
C PRO A 93 11.05 -25.71 -6.03
N LYS A 94 10.00 -26.53 -6.23
CA LYS A 94 10.02 -27.65 -7.17
C LYS A 94 9.89 -27.14 -8.60
N GLU A 95 8.93 -26.27 -8.87
CA GLU A 95 8.61 -25.79 -10.23
C GLU A 95 9.73 -24.91 -10.81
N ARG A 96 10.43 -24.12 -9.97
CA ARG A 96 11.55 -23.30 -10.42
C ARG A 96 12.86 -24.07 -10.64
N GLY A 97 12.94 -25.33 -10.20
CA GLY A 97 14.10 -26.20 -10.44
C GLY A 97 15.46 -25.64 -9.98
N GLY A 98 15.48 -24.82 -8.92
CA GLY A 98 16.69 -24.14 -8.45
C GLY A 98 17.11 -22.89 -9.23
N SER A 99 16.36 -22.49 -10.26
CA SER A 99 16.58 -21.21 -10.96
C SER A 99 16.50 -20.03 -9.98
N THR A 100 17.33 -19.01 -10.15
CA THR A 100 17.30 -17.76 -9.38
C THR A 100 16.62 -16.61 -10.14
N THR A 101 16.15 -16.86 -11.36
CA THR A 101 15.42 -15.87 -12.17
C THR A 101 14.07 -15.54 -11.53
N ARG A 102 13.45 -14.44 -12.00
CA ARG A 102 12.12 -14.06 -11.55
C ARG A 102 11.13 -15.19 -11.81
N PHE A 103 10.39 -15.57 -10.77
CA PHE A 103 9.31 -16.57 -10.83
C PHE A 103 7.97 -15.88 -10.62
N VAL A 104 7.02 -16.08 -11.52
CA VAL A 104 5.79 -15.30 -11.61
C VAL A 104 4.58 -16.16 -11.27
N ILE A 105 3.87 -15.80 -10.20
CA ILE A 105 2.57 -16.35 -9.85
C ILE A 105 1.49 -15.35 -10.28
N TYR A 106 0.63 -15.74 -11.21
CA TYR A 106 -0.56 -14.99 -11.58
C TYR A 106 -1.77 -15.48 -10.78
N VAL A 107 -2.42 -14.59 -10.06
CA VAL A 107 -3.55 -14.90 -9.18
C VAL A 107 -4.82 -14.28 -9.75
N LYS A 108 -5.68 -15.11 -10.33
CA LYS A 108 -6.94 -14.64 -10.92
C LYS A 108 -7.87 -14.01 -9.89
N ALA A 109 -8.83 -13.24 -10.39
CA ALA A 109 -9.88 -12.61 -9.61
C ALA A 109 -10.53 -13.59 -8.62
N GLY A 110 -10.73 -13.13 -7.40
CA GLY A 110 -11.25 -13.93 -6.29
C GLY A 110 -10.89 -13.34 -4.93
N VAL A 111 -11.59 -13.84 -3.91
CA VAL A 111 -11.31 -13.52 -2.51
C VAL A 111 -10.66 -14.74 -1.86
N TYR A 112 -9.37 -14.62 -1.62
CA TYR A 112 -8.49 -15.64 -1.09
C TYR A 112 -8.39 -15.49 0.44
N LYS A 113 -9.17 -16.29 1.17
CA LYS A 113 -9.19 -16.31 2.65
C LYS A 113 -8.06 -17.20 3.19
N GLU A 114 -6.83 -16.69 3.19
CA GLU A 114 -5.64 -17.44 3.54
C GLU A 114 -4.56 -16.55 4.17
N TYR A 115 -3.66 -17.18 4.95
CA TYR A 115 -2.47 -16.53 5.51
C TYR A 115 -1.25 -17.02 4.72
N VAL A 116 -0.60 -16.11 4.00
CA VAL A 116 0.50 -16.44 3.08
C VAL A 116 1.81 -15.91 3.63
N GLU A 117 2.87 -16.72 3.56
CA GLU A 117 4.23 -16.34 3.92
C GLU A 117 5.16 -16.65 2.74
N ILE A 118 5.91 -15.65 2.27
CA ILE A 118 6.99 -15.82 1.30
C ILE A 118 8.31 -15.92 2.07
N PRO A 119 8.89 -17.12 2.25
CA PRO A 119 10.07 -17.30 3.07
C PRO A 119 11.31 -16.64 2.45
N SER A 120 12.32 -16.36 3.27
CA SER A 120 13.58 -15.74 2.82
C SER A 120 14.34 -16.56 1.77
N SER A 121 14.13 -17.87 1.72
CA SER A 121 14.70 -18.76 0.70
C SER A 121 14.06 -18.59 -0.69
N MET A 122 12.96 -17.85 -0.80
CA MET A 122 12.20 -17.66 -2.03
C MET A 122 12.42 -16.27 -2.62
N GLU A 123 13.63 -16.04 -3.13
CA GLU A 123 13.99 -14.78 -3.78
C GLU A 123 13.39 -14.64 -5.20
N ASN A 124 13.25 -13.40 -5.65
CA ASN A 124 12.77 -12.97 -6.97
C ASN A 124 11.37 -13.49 -7.33
N LEU A 125 10.48 -13.65 -6.35
CA LEU A 125 9.09 -13.99 -6.60
C LEU A 125 8.30 -12.75 -7.00
N MET A 126 7.55 -12.83 -8.09
CA MET A 126 6.55 -11.85 -8.48
C MET A 126 5.15 -12.45 -8.35
N MET A 127 4.23 -11.72 -7.75
CA MET A 127 2.82 -12.05 -7.70
C MET A 127 2.01 -10.95 -8.37
N THR A 128 1.17 -11.31 -9.33
CA THR A 128 0.33 -10.35 -10.07
C THR A 128 -1.12 -10.81 -10.07
N GLY A 129 -2.05 -9.88 -9.87
CA GLY A 129 -3.49 -10.14 -9.89
C GLY A 129 -4.21 -9.64 -11.14
N ASP A 130 -5.52 -9.84 -11.17
CA ASP A 130 -6.43 -9.29 -12.20
C ASP A 130 -6.79 -7.81 -11.98
N GLY A 131 -6.22 -7.19 -10.95
CA GLY A 131 -6.57 -5.85 -10.50
C GLY A 131 -6.78 -5.83 -8.99
N ARG A 132 -6.40 -4.74 -8.32
CA ARG A 132 -6.56 -4.60 -6.86
C ARG A 132 -8.02 -4.76 -6.42
N ASP A 133 -9.00 -4.45 -7.26
CA ASP A 133 -10.43 -4.59 -6.93
C ASP A 133 -10.97 -6.00 -7.24
N ALA A 134 -10.18 -6.84 -7.91
CA ALA A 134 -10.57 -8.16 -8.38
C ALA A 134 -9.88 -9.30 -7.61
N THR A 135 -8.60 -9.14 -7.27
CA THR A 135 -7.80 -10.15 -6.57
C THR A 135 -7.48 -9.70 -5.15
N VAL A 136 -8.10 -10.33 -4.15
CA VAL A 136 -8.03 -9.94 -2.74
C VAL A 136 -7.52 -11.10 -1.87
N VAL A 137 -6.44 -10.88 -1.11
CA VAL A 137 -6.00 -11.79 -0.04
C VAL A 137 -6.45 -11.25 1.30
N THR A 138 -7.17 -12.04 2.08
CA THR A 138 -7.83 -11.58 3.31
C THR A 138 -7.62 -12.49 4.51
N GLY A 139 -7.38 -11.86 5.66
CA GLY A 139 -7.28 -12.47 6.98
C GLY A 139 -7.93 -11.59 8.05
N ASN A 140 -7.80 -11.99 9.31
CA ASN A 140 -8.39 -11.30 10.46
C ASN A 140 -7.66 -11.55 11.80
N ARG A 141 -6.39 -12.00 11.78
CA ARG A 141 -5.59 -12.15 13.02
C ARG A 141 -5.35 -10.78 13.64
N SER A 142 -5.39 -10.73 14.96
CA SER A 142 -5.22 -9.48 15.73
C SER A 142 -4.55 -9.73 17.07
N VAL A 143 -3.99 -8.67 17.66
CA VAL A 143 -3.40 -8.74 19.01
C VAL A 143 -4.43 -9.09 20.07
N LYS A 144 -5.65 -8.54 19.95
CA LYS A 144 -6.74 -8.83 20.89
C LYS A 144 -7.19 -10.29 20.89
N ASP A 145 -6.94 -11.01 19.81
CA ASP A 145 -7.21 -12.46 19.71
C ASP A 145 -6.03 -13.32 20.21
N GLY A 146 -5.01 -12.71 20.84
CA GLY A 146 -3.89 -13.40 21.49
C GLY A 146 -2.63 -13.55 20.63
N TYR A 147 -2.58 -12.96 19.44
CA TYR A 147 -1.39 -12.91 18.61
C TYR A 147 -0.45 -11.76 19.05
N ARG A 148 0.84 -11.87 18.72
CA ARG A 148 1.71 -10.68 18.69
C ARG A 148 1.54 -9.97 17.34
N THR A 149 1.76 -8.66 17.27
CA THR A 149 1.63 -7.89 16.01
C THR A 149 2.34 -8.55 14.83
N PHE A 150 3.57 -9.04 15.02
CA PHE A 150 4.36 -9.72 13.97
C PHE A 150 3.76 -11.07 13.50
N GLN A 151 2.80 -11.64 14.22
CA GLN A 151 2.09 -12.88 13.89
C GLN A 151 0.70 -12.63 13.26
N THR A 152 0.25 -11.37 13.24
CA THR A 152 -1.03 -10.96 12.64
C THR A 152 -1.05 -10.77 11.11
N PRO A 153 0.07 -10.65 10.37
CA PRO A 153 0.01 -10.39 8.93
C PRO A 153 -0.86 -11.39 8.18
N THR A 154 -1.78 -10.89 7.35
CA THR A 154 -2.46 -11.72 6.33
C THR A 154 -1.44 -12.22 5.29
N PHE A 155 -0.50 -11.36 4.90
CA PHE A 155 0.56 -11.67 3.94
C PHE A 155 1.92 -11.21 4.46
N GLY A 156 2.86 -12.14 4.63
CA GLY A 156 4.23 -11.87 5.08
C GLY A 156 5.25 -12.11 3.96
N VAL A 157 6.21 -11.19 3.82
CA VAL A 157 7.23 -11.24 2.76
C VAL A 157 8.63 -11.12 3.32
N SER A 158 9.40 -12.19 3.16
CA SER A 158 10.79 -12.29 3.60
C SER A 158 11.79 -12.53 2.46
N GLY A 159 11.36 -13.10 1.33
CA GLY A 159 12.21 -13.36 0.17
C GLY A 159 12.57 -12.09 -0.60
N ASN A 160 13.87 -11.85 -0.84
CA ASN A 160 14.37 -10.63 -1.48
C ASN A 160 13.87 -10.46 -2.93
N GLY A 161 13.77 -9.22 -3.39
CA GLY A 161 13.35 -8.91 -4.76
C GLY A 161 11.87 -9.22 -5.03
N PHE A 162 11.04 -9.33 -3.98
CA PHE A 162 9.63 -9.61 -4.13
C PHE A 162 8.90 -8.47 -4.86
N ILE A 163 8.00 -8.84 -5.78
CA ILE A 163 7.14 -7.89 -6.48
C ILE A 163 5.69 -8.30 -6.30
N ALA A 164 4.84 -7.39 -5.84
CA ALA A 164 3.39 -7.53 -5.94
C ALA A 164 2.82 -6.48 -6.90
N ARG A 165 1.85 -6.89 -7.72
CA ARG A 165 1.20 -6.02 -8.68
C ARG A 165 -0.30 -6.31 -8.78
N ASP A 166 -1.11 -5.26 -8.87
CA ASP A 166 -2.55 -5.39 -9.21
C ASP A 166 -3.33 -6.31 -8.24
N MET A 167 -3.10 -6.19 -6.92
CA MET A 167 -3.73 -7.03 -5.88
C MET A 167 -4.05 -6.24 -4.60
N THR A 168 -5.01 -6.73 -3.81
CA THR A 168 -5.32 -6.22 -2.47
C THR A 168 -4.88 -7.19 -1.38
N PHE A 169 -4.26 -6.66 -0.34
CA PHE A 169 -3.96 -7.35 0.91
C PHE A 169 -4.79 -6.72 2.03
N GLN A 170 -5.58 -7.51 2.76
CA GLN A 170 -6.46 -6.96 3.78
C GLN A 170 -6.48 -7.75 5.08
N ASN A 171 -6.65 -7.01 6.18
CA ASN A 171 -6.98 -7.55 7.48
C ASN A 171 -8.31 -6.97 7.95
N THR A 172 -9.27 -7.86 8.21
CA THR A 172 -10.68 -7.54 8.48
C THR A 172 -11.03 -7.58 9.97
N ALA A 173 -10.03 -7.64 10.87
CA ALA A 173 -10.25 -7.75 12.31
C ALA A 173 -11.14 -6.63 12.88
N GLY A 174 -10.97 -5.39 12.41
CA GLY A 174 -11.74 -4.23 12.89
C GLY A 174 -10.96 -3.36 13.88
N PRO A 175 -11.39 -2.11 14.10
CA PRO A 175 -10.69 -1.17 14.98
C PRO A 175 -10.77 -1.56 16.46
N GLU A 176 -11.75 -2.36 16.85
CA GLU A 176 -11.91 -2.89 18.21
C GLU A 176 -10.93 -4.02 18.55
N LYS A 177 -10.22 -4.54 17.55
CA LYS A 177 -9.27 -5.67 17.67
C LYS A 177 -7.82 -5.25 17.84
N GLU A 178 -7.56 -3.95 17.97
CA GLU A 178 -6.22 -3.39 18.14
C GLU A 178 -5.33 -3.72 16.92
N GLN A 179 -4.04 -3.99 17.11
CA GLN A 179 -3.09 -4.18 16.00
C GLN A 179 -3.45 -5.41 15.15
N ALA A 180 -3.60 -5.21 13.84
CA ALA A 180 -3.99 -6.24 12.89
C ALA A 180 -3.41 -5.96 11.50
N VAL A 181 -2.28 -6.61 11.19
CA VAL A 181 -1.48 -6.32 9.99
C VAL A 181 -2.10 -6.96 8.74
N ALA A 182 -2.25 -6.18 7.67
CA ALA A 182 -2.66 -6.68 6.35
C ALA A 182 -1.47 -7.23 5.57
N LEU A 183 -0.36 -6.47 5.51
CA LEU A 183 0.88 -6.94 4.91
C LEU A 183 2.09 -6.54 5.76
N LEU A 184 3.02 -7.49 5.90
CA LEU A 184 4.35 -7.27 6.46
C LEU A 184 5.40 -7.52 5.39
N SER A 185 6.27 -6.54 5.16
CA SER A 185 7.45 -6.72 4.31
C SER A 185 8.73 -6.53 5.11
N GLN A 186 9.60 -7.52 5.02
CA GLN A 186 11.00 -7.48 5.42
C GLN A 186 11.92 -7.93 4.26
N SER A 187 11.39 -7.91 3.03
CA SER A 187 12.12 -8.21 1.81
C SER A 187 12.95 -7.03 1.36
N ASN A 188 14.25 -7.25 1.14
CA ASN A 188 15.09 -6.24 0.50
C ASN A 188 14.72 -6.06 -0.97
N GLN A 189 14.75 -4.81 -1.43
CA GLN A 189 14.40 -4.42 -2.81
C GLN A 189 13.01 -4.94 -3.22
N SER A 190 12.02 -4.86 -2.32
CA SER A 190 10.64 -5.22 -2.65
C SER A 190 9.90 -4.07 -3.35
N VAL A 191 9.03 -4.41 -4.30
CA VAL A 191 8.17 -3.47 -5.03
C VAL A 191 6.70 -3.85 -4.90
N PHE A 192 5.86 -2.86 -4.62
CA PHE A 192 4.41 -2.99 -4.65
C PHE A 192 3.86 -1.96 -5.63
N TYR A 193 3.16 -2.41 -6.68
CA TYR A 193 2.68 -1.54 -7.76
C TYR A 193 1.19 -1.73 -8.03
N ARG A 194 0.39 -0.66 -7.86
CA ARG A 194 -1.08 -0.72 -7.96
C ARG A 194 -1.69 -1.76 -7.03
N CYS A 195 -1.14 -1.85 -5.83
CA CYS A 195 -1.69 -2.67 -4.77
C CYS A 195 -2.57 -1.85 -3.83
N SER A 196 -3.48 -2.53 -3.12
CA SER A 196 -4.21 -1.94 -2.00
C SER A 196 -3.89 -2.66 -0.70
N PHE A 197 -3.77 -1.91 0.39
CA PHE A 197 -3.54 -2.42 1.74
C PHE A 197 -4.67 -1.93 2.63
N LYS A 198 -5.55 -2.82 3.08
CA LYS A 198 -6.78 -2.47 3.80
C LYS A 198 -6.76 -3.00 5.23
N GLY A 199 -6.88 -2.11 6.21
CA GLY A 199 -6.93 -2.46 7.63
C GLY A 199 -7.45 -1.32 8.49
N TYR A 200 -7.17 -1.39 9.79
CA TYR A 200 -7.43 -0.33 10.76
C TYR A 200 -6.14 0.07 11.47
N GLN A 201 -5.84 -0.51 12.63
CA GLN A 201 -4.59 -0.25 13.33
C GLN A 201 -3.49 -1.18 12.79
N ASP A 202 -2.30 -0.62 12.55
CA ASP A 202 -1.11 -1.35 12.07
C ASP A 202 -1.30 -2.02 10.69
N THR A 203 -2.00 -1.39 9.73
CA THR A 203 -2.32 -1.99 8.42
C THR A 203 -1.08 -2.51 7.66
N LEU A 204 -0.05 -1.67 7.47
CA LEU A 204 1.11 -1.97 6.65
C LEU A 204 2.38 -1.89 7.49
N TYR A 205 2.99 -3.06 7.72
CA TYR A 205 4.23 -3.19 8.47
C TYR A 205 5.43 -3.18 7.52
N VAL A 206 5.99 -1.98 7.28
CA VAL A 206 7.27 -1.77 6.58
C VAL A 206 8.44 -2.11 7.51
N HIS A 207 8.55 -3.39 7.86
CA HIS A 207 9.36 -3.86 8.98
C HIS A 207 10.85 -3.47 8.84
N SER A 208 11.49 -3.85 7.75
CA SER A 208 12.93 -3.64 7.52
C SER A 208 13.30 -3.63 6.03
N GLN A 209 14.58 -3.37 5.73
CA GLN A 209 15.16 -3.35 4.38
C GLN A 209 14.63 -2.25 3.46
N THR A 210 15.05 -2.27 2.20
CA THR A 210 14.68 -1.29 1.17
C THR A 210 13.39 -1.69 0.48
N GLN A 211 12.40 -0.79 0.42
CA GLN A 211 11.08 -1.07 -0.14
C GLN A 211 10.56 0.10 -0.98
N PHE A 212 9.79 -0.20 -2.04
CA PHE A 212 9.19 0.82 -2.90
C PHE A 212 7.70 0.54 -3.17
N TYR A 213 6.85 1.53 -2.90
CA TYR A 213 5.40 1.44 -3.11
C TYR A 213 5.00 2.50 -4.14
N ARG A 214 4.39 2.08 -5.24
CA ARG A 214 4.03 2.94 -6.37
C ARG A 214 2.56 2.81 -6.71
N ASN A 215 1.85 3.94 -6.84
CA ASN A 215 0.44 3.95 -7.21
C ASN A 215 -0.44 3.03 -6.31
N CYS A 216 -0.11 2.93 -5.03
CA CYS A 216 -0.81 2.07 -4.09
C CYS A 216 -1.83 2.86 -3.27
N ASP A 217 -2.83 2.15 -2.75
CA ASP A 217 -3.76 2.70 -1.76
C ASP A 217 -3.50 2.05 -0.40
N VAL A 218 -3.37 2.84 0.67
CA VAL A 218 -3.18 2.33 2.03
C VAL A 218 -4.27 2.91 2.91
N TYR A 219 -5.04 2.04 3.56
CA TYR A 219 -6.15 2.41 4.42
C TYR A 219 -5.89 2.04 5.87
N GLY A 220 -6.15 2.96 6.80
CA GLY A 220 -6.10 2.63 8.23
C GLY A 220 -6.39 3.80 9.15
N THR A 221 -6.10 3.60 10.44
CA THR A 221 -6.47 4.51 11.53
C THR A 221 -5.25 4.92 12.34
N ILE A 222 -4.86 4.11 13.32
CA ILE A 222 -3.68 4.31 14.16
C ILE A 222 -2.48 3.59 13.54
N ASP A 223 -1.39 4.32 13.36
CA ASP A 223 -0.06 3.83 12.98
C ASP A 223 -0.09 2.94 11.73
N PHE A 224 -0.96 3.26 10.76
CA PHE A 224 -1.28 2.31 9.71
C PHE A 224 -0.17 2.09 8.68
N ILE A 225 0.87 2.93 8.68
CA ILE A 225 2.18 2.64 8.07
C ILE A 225 3.25 2.72 9.16
N PHE A 226 3.84 1.59 9.53
CA PHE A 226 4.78 1.56 10.65
C PHE A 226 5.94 0.59 10.40
N GLY A 227 7.06 0.80 11.10
CA GLY A 227 8.24 -0.04 10.99
C GLY A 227 9.54 0.75 10.86
N ASN A 228 10.60 0.06 10.46
CA ASN A 228 11.96 0.59 10.37
C ASN A 228 12.65 0.26 9.04
N ALA A 229 11.90 0.12 7.95
CA ALA A 229 12.43 0.03 6.60
C ALA A 229 13.06 1.37 6.13
N THR A 230 13.83 1.30 5.04
CA THR A 230 14.13 2.45 4.17
C THR A 230 13.11 2.39 3.03
N VAL A 231 12.08 3.23 3.07
CA VAL A 231 10.91 3.08 2.19
C VAL A 231 10.48 4.40 1.55
N VAL A 232 10.10 4.33 0.26
CA VAL A 232 9.43 5.44 -0.44
C VAL A 232 8.04 4.99 -0.91
N PHE A 233 7.03 5.78 -0.55
CA PHE A 233 5.68 5.74 -1.12
C PHE A 233 5.57 6.83 -2.17
N GLN A 234 5.48 6.46 -3.45
CA GLN A 234 5.40 7.39 -4.56
C GLN A 234 4.06 7.31 -5.28
N ASN A 235 3.40 8.45 -5.46
CA ASN A 235 2.08 8.50 -6.11
C ASN A 235 1.02 7.61 -5.43
N CYS A 236 1.07 7.48 -4.10
CA CYS A 236 0.12 6.66 -3.35
C CYS A 236 -1.05 7.48 -2.81
N ASN A 237 -2.15 6.82 -2.49
CA ASN A 237 -3.27 7.38 -1.75
C ASN A 237 -3.26 6.81 -0.32
N LEU A 238 -3.10 7.66 0.67
CA LEU A 238 -3.06 7.29 2.09
C LEU A 238 -4.40 7.71 2.71
N CYS A 239 -5.31 6.76 2.81
CA CYS A 239 -6.72 6.98 3.13
C CYS A 239 -6.99 6.71 4.61
N VAL A 240 -7.21 7.77 5.38
CA VAL A 240 -7.43 7.70 6.82
C VAL A 240 -8.88 7.35 7.12
N ARG A 241 -9.09 6.24 7.81
CA ARG A 241 -10.41 5.71 8.15
C ARG A 241 -10.94 6.25 9.47
N ARG A 242 -12.23 6.03 9.71
CA ARG A 242 -12.87 6.33 10.98
C ARG A 242 -12.35 5.41 12.09
N PRO A 243 -11.74 5.94 13.17
CA PRO A 243 -11.32 5.15 14.31
C PRO A 243 -12.48 4.99 15.31
N MET A 244 -12.22 4.33 16.44
CA MET A 244 -13.17 4.32 17.56
C MET A 244 -13.26 5.70 18.23
N SER A 245 -14.36 5.94 18.94
CA SER A 245 -14.55 7.15 19.73
C SER A 245 -13.38 7.36 20.71
N GLY A 246 -12.83 8.58 20.73
CA GLY A 246 -11.72 8.96 21.62
C GLY A 246 -10.33 8.60 21.10
N GLN A 247 -10.21 7.84 20.01
CA GLN A 247 -8.92 7.57 19.37
C GLN A 247 -8.47 8.72 18.46
N LYS A 248 -7.17 8.77 18.19
CA LYS A 248 -6.53 9.68 17.26
C LYS A 248 -5.91 8.86 16.14
N ASN A 249 -6.04 9.32 14.90
CA ASN A 249 -5.42 8.68 13.75
C ASN A 249 -3.98 9.16 13.57
N THR A 250 -3.11 8.27 13.11
CA THR A 250 -1.71 8.55 12.80
C THR A 250 -1.34 7.82 11.51
N VAL A 251 -0.89 8.57 10.51
CA VAL A 251 -0.50 7.98 9.22
C VAL A 251 0.75 7.12 9.37
N THR A 252 1.76 7.62 10.08
CA THR A 252 3.01 6.89 10.28
C THR A 252 3.41 6.68 11.74
N ALA A 253 4.06 5.56 12.02
CA ALA A 253 4.80 5.32 13.25
C ALA A 253 6.18 4.72 12.94
N GLN A 254 7.15 5.60 12.68
CA GLN A 254 8.48 5.18 12.25
C GLN A 254 9.37 4.82 13.45
N GLY A 255 9.97 3.63 13.41
CA GLY A 255 10.63 2.97 14.54
C GLY A 255 12.16 3.04 14.57
N ARG A 256 12.79 4.00 13.89
CA ARG A 256 14.27 4.14 13.91
C ARG A 256 14.74 4.47 15.32
N ASN A 257 15.71 3.71 15.84
CA ASN A 257 16.14 3.82 17.24
C ASN A 257 17.65 4.06 17.42
N SER A 258 18.39 4.27 16.33
CA SER A 258 19.80 4.69 16.36
C SER A 258 20.10 5.66 15.21
N SER A 259 21.01 6.60 15.44
CA SER A 259 21.53 7.52 14.42
C SER A 259 22.30 6.81 13.29
N ASP A 260 22.88 5.64 13.57
CA ASP A 260 23.67 4.87 12.61
C ASP A 260 22.81 4.17 11.55
N GLN A 261 21.49 4.10 11.80
CA GLN A 261 20.54 3.54 10.86
C GLN A 261 20.17 4.57 9.79
N THR A 262 20.23 4.14 8.53
CA THR A 262 19.84 4.94 7.36
C THR A 262 18.36 4.78 6.99
N THR A 263 17.55 4.21 7.87
CA THR A 263 16.12 3.90 7.67
C THR A 263 15.21 5.10 7.84
N GLY A 264 13.96 4.99 7.38
CA GLY A 264 12.97 6.06 7.42
C GLY A 264 11.83 5.84 6.44
N ILE A 265 10.74 6.60 6.63
CA ILE A 265 9.58 6.61 5.73
C ILE A 265 9.59 7.89 4.92
N SER A 266 9.57 7.80 3.60
CA SER A 266 9.41 8.92 2.68
C SER A 266 8.10 8.82 1.92
N ILE A 267 7.24 9.83 2.04
CA ILE A 267 5.96 9.95 1.31
C ILE A 267 6.15 11.04 0.26
N HIS A 268 6.16 10.65 -1.01
CA HIS A 268 6.52 11.52 -2.14
C HIS A 268 5.40 11.57 -3.18
N ASN A 269 4.99 12.76 -3.59
CA ASN A 269 3.99 12.96 -4.66
C ASN A 269 2.68 12.18 -4.44
N SER A 270 2.25 12.07 -3.20
CA SER A 270 1.13 11.24 -2.76
C SER A 270 -0.06 12.10 -2.32
N VAL A 271 -1.12 11.47 -1.83
CA VAL A 271 -2.30 12.14 -1.23
C VAL A 271 -2.54 11.56 0.15
N VAL A 272 -2.85 12.41 1.13
CA VAL A 272 -3.37 12.02 2.44
C VAL A 272 -4.76 12.60 2.59
N ALA A 273 -5.78 11.74 2.69
CA ALA A 273 -7.18 12.17 2.70
C ALA A 273 -8.02 11.31 3.63
N ALA A 274 -9.19 11.82 4.02
CA ALA A 274 -10.18 11.04 4.74
C ALA A 274 -10.80 9.99 3.82
N ALA A 275 -10.93 8.76 4.30
CA ALA A 275 -11.72 7.75 3.66
C ALA A 275 -13.22 8.07 3.77
N SER A 276 -14.04 7.40 2.96
CA SER A 276 -15.50 7.57 2.91
C SER A 276 -16.19 7.49 4.28
N ASP A 277 -15.69 6.66 5.19
CA ASP A 277 -16.24 6.46 6.53
C ASP A 277 -15.84 7.56 7.54
N LEU A 278 -14.73 8.26 7.31
CA LEU A 278 -14.23 9.35 8.15
C LEU A 278 -14.75 10.71 7.67
N ALA A 279 -14.77 10.96 6.35
CA ALA A 279 -15.00 12.29 5.80
C ALA A 279 -16.26 13.01 6.34
N PRO A 280 -17.43 12.35 6.51
CA PRO A 280 -18.63 12.99 7.06
C PRO A 280 -18.50 13.40 8.54
N VAL A 281 -17.54 12.81 9.25
CA VAL A 281 -17.35 12.96 10.71
C VAL A 281 -15.94 13.38 11.08
N GLN A 282 -15.12 13.83 10.12
CA GLN A 282 -13.69 14.06 10.33
C GLN A 282 -13.42 15.11 11.41
N GLY A 283 -14.30 16.11 11.56
CA GLY A 283 -14.20 17.12 12.63
C GLY A 283 -14.32 16.56 14.06
N LEU A 284 -14.76 15.31 14.22
CA LEU A 284 -14.86 14.63 15.51
C LEU A 284 -13.57 13.89 15.91
N PHE A 285 -12.63 13.70 14.97
CA PHE A 285 -11.43 12.90 15.18
C PHE A 285 -10.18 13.68 14.78
N LYS A 286 -9.12 13.55 15.58
CA LYS A 286 -7.83 14.15 15.23
C LYS A 286 -7.02 13.20 14.38
N THR A 287 -6.39 13.72 13.33
CA THR A 287 -5.49 12.97 12.44
C THR A 287 -4.15 13.67 12.34
N TYR A 288 -3.06 12.91 12.45
CA TYR A 288 -1.69 13.40 12.39
C TYR A 288 -0.89 12.64 11.33
N LEU A 289 0.15 13.27 10.77
CA LEU A 289 1.07 12.67 9.81
C LEU A 289 1.90 11.53 10.41
N GLY A 290 2.12 11.55 11.73
CA GLY A 290 2.69 10.44 12.45
C GLY A 290 3.07 10.73 13.89
N ARG A 291 3.64 9.72 14.54
CA ARG A 291 4.19 9.78 15.90
C ARG A 291 5.46 8.93 16.06
N PRO A 292 6.40 9.32 16.96
CA PRO A 292 7.73 8.72 17.00
C PRO A 292 7.78 7.43 17.81
N TRP A 293 7.63 6.28 17.13
CA TRP A 293 7.77 4.98 17.78
C TRP A 293 9.20 4.71 18.28
N GLY A 294 10.20 5.13 17.51
CA GLY A 294 11.62 5.06 17.88
C GLY A 294 12.20 6.42 18.26
N ASN A 295 13.26 6.43 19.08
CA ASN A 295 13.88 7.67 19.55
C ASN A 295 14.53 8.51 18.44
N TYR A 296 14.85 7.88 17.31
CA TYR A 296 15.42 8.55 16.12
C TYR A 296 14.42 8.55 14.96
N SER A 297 13.11 8.50 15.25
CA SER A 297 12.04 8.39 14.26
C SER A 297 12.26 9.33 13.09
N ARG A 298 12.13 8.83 11.86
CA ARG A 298 12.40 9.61 10.65
C ARG A 298 11.33 9.43 9.59
N THR A 299 10.57 10.49 9.35
CA THR A 299 9.50 10.54 8.36
C THR A 299 9.57 11.84 7.58
N VAL A 300 9.51 11.77 6.24
CA VAL A 300 9.44 12.96 5.38
C VAL A 300 8.21 12.88 4.49
N VAL A 301 7.44 13.96 4.45
CA VAL A 301 6.25 14.12 3.60
C VAL A 301 6.50 15.25 2.62
N MET A 302 6.60 14.93 1.33
CA MET A 302 7.04 15.88 0.32
C MET A 302 6.23 15.81 -0.98
N LYS A 303 5.97 17.00 -1.55
CA LYS A 303 5.15 17.20 -2.75
C LYS A 303 3.79 16.48 -2.66
N THR A 304 3.26 16.35 -1.45
CA THR A 304 2.09 15.53 -1.16
C THR A 304 0.91 16.43 -0.87
N GLU A 305 -0.27 16.07 -1.37
CA GLU A 305 -1.49 16.78 -1.04
C GLU A 305 -2.02 16.30 0.31
N LEU A 306 -2.21 17.24 1.24
CA LEU A 306 -2.70 17.01 2.58
C LEU A 306 -4.11 17.58 2.72
N GLY A 307 -5.08 16.69 2.93
CA GLY A 307 -6.47 17.07 3.19
C GLY A 307 -6.64 17.88 4.48
N ASP A 308 -7.81 18.48 4.65
CA ASP A 308 -8.16 19.31 5.81
C ASP A 308 -8.32 18.51 7.12
N LEU A 309 -8.32 17.17 7.06
CA LEU A 309 -8.31 16.29 8.23
C LEU A 309 -7.03 16.38 9.07
N ILE A 310 -5.91 16.84 8.49
CA ILE A 310 -4.63 16.91 9.20
C ILE A 310 -4.71 18.01 10.25
N ASP A 311 -4.51 17.64 11.51
CA ASP A 311 -4.51 18.58 12.61
C ASP A 311 -3.39 19.63 12.40
N PRO A 312 -3.62 20.92 12.71
CA PRO A 312 -2.61 21.96 12.50
C PRO A 312 -1.25 21.69 13.15
N ALA A 313 -1.22 20.96 14.28
CA ALA A 313 0.03 20.53 14.92
C ALA A 313 0.86 19.59 14.01
N GLY A 314 0.20 18.87 13.10
CA GLY A 314 0.78 17.98 12.09
C GLY A 314 1.27 16.64 12.64
N TRP A 315 1.94 16.65 13.79
CA TRP A 315 2.60 15.49 14.38
C TRP A 315 2.15 15.28 15.83
N LEU A 316 2.12 14.03 16.28
CA LEU A 316 1.65 13.64 17.61
C LEU A 316 2.76 13.02 18.46
N GLU A 317 2.77 13.35 19.74
CA GLU A 317 3.66 12.75 20.73
C GLU A 317 3.41 11.25 20.91
N TRP A 318 4.42 10.51 21.40
CA TRP A 318 4.26 9.09 21.71
C TRP A 318 3.75 8.92 23.14
N ASP A 319 2.44 8.64 23.31
CA ASP A 319 1.79 8.34 24.59
C ASP A 319 2.19 9.30 25.73
N ASP A 320 1.91 10.60 25.52
CA ASP A 320 2.17 11.72 26.45
C ASP A 320 3.65 11.92 26.85
N ARG A 321 4.58 11.31 26.10
CA ARG A 321 6.01 11.56 26.25
C ARG A 321 6.44 12.71 25.34
N PRO A 322 7.33 13.59 25.80
CA PRO A 322 7.93 14.60 24.94
C PRO A 322 8.53 13.95 23.68
N ALA A 323 8.31 14.58 22.54
CA ALA A 323 8.91 14.14 21.29
C ALA A 323 10.45 14.16 21.41
N PRO A 324 11.16 13.08 21.00
CA PRO A 324 12.62 13.05 21.07
C PRO A 324 13.26 14.17 20.25
N ASP A 325 14.19 14.91 20.82
CA ASP A 325 14.96 15.93 20.08
C ASP A 325 15.76 15.34 18.89
N THR A 326 15.97 14.02 18.91
CA THR A 326 16.71 13.23 17.93
C THR A 326 15.88 12.72 16.74
N LEU A 327 14.56 12.95 16.73
CA LEU A 327 13.72 12.62 15.58
C LEU A 327 14.03 13.53 14.38
N TYR A 328 13.60 13.13 13.19
CA TYR A 328 13.63 13.98 11.99
C TYR A 328 12.29 13.86 11.26
N TYR A 329 11.42 14.86 11.44
CA TYR A 329 10.14 14.98 10.74
C TYR A 329 10.18 16.16 9.79
N GLY A 330 10.09 15.87 8.49
CA GLY A 330 10.25 16.86 7.43
C GLY A 330 9.00 17.04 6.59
N GLU A 331 8.65 18.29 6.27
CA GLU A 331 7.63 18.63 5.28
C GLU A 331 8.26 19.50 4.17
N PHE A 332 8.03 19.13 2.89
CA PHE A 332 8.59 19.86 1.74
C PHE A 332 7.57 20.04 0.61
N MET A 333 7.24 21.28 0.26
CA MET A 333 6.36 21.62 -0.87
C MET A 333 5.03 20.83 -0.92
N ASN A 334 4.44 20.55 0.24
CA ASN A 334 3.11 19.95 0.32
C ASN A 334 2.03 20.96 -0.11
N THR A 335 0.91 20.46 -0.60
CA THR A 335 -0.25 21.25 -1.03
C THR A 335 -1.51 20.82 -0.31
N GLY A 336 -2.62 21.53 -0.49
CA GLY A 336 -3.88 21.23 0.18
C GLY A 336 -4.03 21.95 1.53
N VAL A 337 -5.23 21.89 2.10
CA VAL A 337 -5.59 22.65 3.31
C VAL A 337 -4.77 22.20 4.53
N GLY A 338 -4.45 20.91 4.63
CA GLY A 338 -3.65 20.36 5.72
C GLY A 338 -2.16 20.69 5.64
N ALA A 339 -1.69 21.33 4.57
CA ALA A 339 -0.26 21.62 4.36
C ALA A 339 0.23 22.92 5.01
N ASP A 340 -0.65 23.71 5.64
CA ASP A 340 -0.23 24.91 6.38
C ASP A 340 0.65 24.53 7.58
N THR A 341 1.90 24.99 7.58
CA THR A 341 2.89 24.69 8.62
C THR A 341 2.96 25.74 9.74
N SER A 342 2.19 26.83 9.66
CA SER A 342 2.28 27.97 10.60
C SER A 342 1.97 27.63 12.07
N ARG A 343 1.29 26.52 12.32
CA ARG A 343 0.86 26.04 13.65
C ARG A 343 1.37 24.64 13.99
N ARG A 344 2.39 24.18 13.27
CA ARG A 344 3.04 22.90 13.54
C ARG A 344 3.71 22.91 14.90
N VAL A 345 3.97 21.71 15.42
CA VAL A 345 4.76 21.50 16.63
C VAL A 345 6.10 22.23 16.58
N THR A 346 6.60 22.65 17.74
CA THR A 346 7.88 23.38 17.87
C THR A 346 9.04 22.48 18.28
N TRP A 347 8.98 21.19 17.95
CA TRP A 347 10.00 20.22 18.36
C TRP A 347 11.32 20.47 17.62
N PRO A 348 12.48 20.28 18.26
CA PRO A 348 13.79 20.47 17.60
C PRO A 348 13.98 19.60 16.35
N GLY A 349 13.43 18.37 16.36
CA GLY A 349 13.49 17.44 15.24
C GLY A 349 12.43 17.67 14.14
N TYR A 350 11.54 18.66 14.29
CA TYR A 350 10.59 19.03 13.24
C TYR A 350 11.19 20.08 12.30
N HIS A 351 11.01 19.89 10.99
CA HIS A 351 11.60 20.73 9.96
C HIS A 351 10.60 21.04 8.84
N VAL A 352 10.34 22.34 8.63
CA VAL A 352 9.88 22.82 7.32
C VAL A 352 11.10 22.88 6.41
N ILE A 353 11.19 21.95 5.47
CA ILE A 353 12.34 21.87 4.56
C ILE A 353 12.17 22.96 3.49
N ASN A 354 13.11 23.91 3.46
CA ASN A 354 13.06 25.06 2.55
C ASN A 354 14.07 24.99 1.39
N ASN A 355 14.88 23.93 1.32
CA ASN A 355 15.87 23.75 0.25
C ASN A 355 15.69 22.37 -0.40
N SER A 356 15.80 22.33 -1.73
CA SER A 356 15.61 21.11 -2.50
C SER A 356 16.71 20.07 -2.25
N SER A 357 17.94 20.48 -1.96
CA SER A 357 19.06 19.57 -1.68
C SER A 357 18.81 18.65 -0.49
N GLU A 358 18.17 19.17 0.57
CA GLU A 358 17.78 18.39 1.74
C GLU A 358 16.65 17.41 1.42
N ALA A 359 15.62 17.87 0.69
CA ALA A 359 14.51 17.01 0.27
C ALA A 359 14.95 15.91 -0.72
N GLU A 360 15.92 16.20 -1.59
CA GLU A 360 16.49 15.25 -2.56
C GLU A 360 17.09 14.00 -1.89
N LYS A 361 17.52 14.08 -0.63
CA LYS A 361 18.03 12.92 0.13
C LYS A 361 16.98 11.85 0.38
N PHE A 362 15.69 12.21 0.28
CA PHE A 362 14.55 11.35 0.57
C PHE A 362 13.84 10.87 -0.71
N THR A 363 14.37 11.16 -1.89
CA THR A 363 13.83 10.71 -3.18
C THR A 363 14.20 9.25 -3.47
N VAL A 364 13.59 8.66 -4.50
CA VAL A 364 13.82 7.25 -4.85
C VAL A 364 15.29 6.99 -5.21
N GLY A 365 15.90 7.90 -5.99
CA GLY A 365 17.29 7.80 -6.41
C GLY A 365 18.25 7.85 -5.23
N SER A 366 18.13 8.87 -4.37
CA SER A 366 19.05 9.05 -3.24
C SER A 366 18.80 8.11 -2.08
N PHE A 367 17.54 7.94 -1.67
CA PHE A 367 17.20 7.25 -0.43
C PHE A 367 17.21 5.73 -0.59
N LEU A 368 16.77 5.23 -1.75
CA LEU A 368 16.69 3.79 -2.02
C LEU A 368 17.82 3.29 -2.93
N SER A 369 18.68 4.18 -3.44
CA SER A 369 19.54 3.86 -4.59
C SER A 369 18.72 3.28 -5.75
N GLY A 370 17.50 3.81 -5.94
CA GLY A 370 16.44 3.17 -6.74
C GLY A 370 16.80 2.95 -8.21
N ASP A 371 17.61 3.84 -8.79
CA ASP A 371 18.08 3.74 -10.18
C ASP A 371 18.87 2.45 -10.46
N SER A 372 19.45 1.83 -9.43
CA SER A 372 20.24 0.61 -9.58
C SER A 372 19.41 -0.68 -9.66
N TRP A 373 18.15 -0.67 -9.24
CA TRP A 373 17.37 -1.91 -9.08
C TRP A 373 15.90 -1.81 -9.51
N ILE A 374 15.25 -0.65 -9.41
CA ILE A 374 13.84 -0.49 -9.80
C ILE A 374 13.64 -0.67 -11.32
N PRO A 375 14.51 -0.20 -12.24
CA PRO A 375 14.32 -0.40 -13.67
C PRO A 375 14.11 -1.87 -14.08
N ALA A 376 14.78 -2.82 -13.41
CA ALA A 376 14.66 -4.25 -13.68
C ALA A 376 13.29 -4.85 -13.27
N THR A 377 12.47 -4.08 -12.55
CA THR A 377 11.10 -4.49 -12.18
C THR A 377 10.08 -4.16 -13.27
N GLY A 378 10.41 -3.23 -14.18
CA GLY A 378 9.45 -2.67 -15.14
C GLY A 378 8.43 -1.70 -14.52
N VAL A 379 8.51 -1.42 -13.21
CA VAL A 379 7.62 -0.47 -12.53
C VAL A 379 8.11 0.96 -12.78
N PRO A 380 7.21 1.89 -13.17
CA PRO A 380 7.58 3.27 -13.37
C PRO A 380 7.91 3.95 -12.04
N PHE A 381 8.94 4.80 -12.03
CA PHE A 381 9.28 5.62 -10.88
C PHE A 381 9.88 6.95 -11.34
N THR A 382 9.82 7.94 -10.45
CA THR A 382 10.57 9.19 -10.60
C THR A 382 11.75 9.14 -9.63
N SER A 383 12.97 9.26 -10.15
CA SER A 383 14.18 9.14 -9.33
C SER A 383 14.32 10.28 -8.32
N GLY A 384 14.26 11.54 -8.79
CA GLY A 384 14.43 12.74 -7.96
C GLY A 384 13.14 13.49 -7.64
N LEU A 385 13.25 14.76 -7.25
CA LEU A 385 12.15 15.60 -6.77
C LEU A 385 11.02 15.86 -7.77
#